data_AF-R6RNR9-F1
#
_entry.id   AF-R6RNR9-F1
#
_cell.length_a   1.000
_cell.length_b   1.000
_cell.length_c   1.000
_cell.angle_alpha   90.00
_cell.angle_beta   90.00
_cell.angle_gamma   90.00
#
_symmetry.space_group_name_H-M   'P 1'
#
loop_
_entity.id
_entity.type
_entity.pdbx_description
1 polymer ?
#
loop_
_entity_poly.entity_id
_entity_poly.type
_entity_poly.pdbx_seq_one_letter_code
_entity_poly.pdbx_strand_id
1 'polypeptide(L)' 'MWKQGAIGVKDSNGRMVSVSYWIKHYDKPSEEYGISGGRISKLMLKQDGRVVYNYDRGEDVELQTPEAEKALAILLHEYN' A
#
# COMPACT_ATOMS: atom_id res chain seq x y z
N MET A 1 9.07 1.94 -11.67
CA MET A 1 9.78 0.74 -11.17
C MET A 1 8.89 -0.06 -10.24
N TRP A 2 9.05 -1.39 -10.24
CA TRP A 2 8.39 -2.27 -9.27
C TRP A 2 9.23 -2.37 -7.98
N LYS A 3 8.55 -2.37 -6.83
CA LYS A 3 9.11 -2.59 -5.50
C LYS A 3 8.24 -3.59 -4.76
N GLN A 4 8.87 -4.44 -3.94
CA GLN A 4 8.17 -5.39 -3.08
C GLN A 4 8.91 -5.51 -1.75
N GLY A 5 8.17 -5.83 -0.70
CA GLY A 5 8.72 -6.01 0.63
C GLY A 5 7.63 -6.26 1.66
N ALA A 6 7.95 -6.05 2.93
CA ALA A 6 7.00 -6.11 4.01
C ALA A 6 7.25 -4.96 5.00
N ILE A 7 6.17 -4.45 5.60
CA ILE A 7 6.21 -3.46 6.68
C ILE A 7 5.71 -4.15 7.95
N GLY A 8 6.47 -4.00 9.04
CA GLY A 8 6.02 -4.34 10.38
C GLY A 8 5.24 -3.18 10.99
N VAL A 9 3.97 -3.39 11.33
CA VAL A 9 3.13 -2.41 12.04
C VAL A 9 2.58 -3.01 13.32
N LYS A 10 2.34 -2.18 14.34
CA LYS A 10 1.72 -2.62 15.59
C LYS A 10 0.19 -2.68 15.43
N ASP A 11 -0.41 -3.80 15.82
CA ASP A 11 -1.87 -3.91 15.98
C ASP A 11 -2.35 -3.17 17.23
N SER A 12 -3.67 -3.15 17.45
CA SER A 12 -4.30 -2.48 18.60
C SER A 12 -3.84 -3.02 19.96
N ASN A 13 -3.33 -4.25 20.01
CA ASN A 13 -2.80 -4.88 21.23
C ASN A 13 -1.28 -4.73 21.36
N GLY A 14 -0.63 -3.98 20.45
CA GLY A 14 0.81 -3.77 20.48
C GLY A 14 1.62 -4.98 19.99
N ARG A 15 1.01 -5.97 19.33
CA ARG A 15 1.71 -7.06 18.65
C ARG A 15 2.17 -6.61 17.27
N MET A 16 3.31 -7.10 16.82
CA MET A 16 3.82 -6.79 15.48
C MET A 16 3.09 -7.64 14.44
N VAL A 17 2.54 -6.99 13.42
CA VAL A 17 1.88 -7.59 12.26
C VAL A 17 2.69 -7.24 11.02
N SER A 18 2.88 -8.21 10.13
CA SER A 18 3.58 -8.02 8.86
C SER A 18 2.58 -7.82 7.73
N VAL A 19 2.71 -6.71 7.00
CA VAL A 19 1.95 -6.42 5.79
C VAL A 19 2.90 -6.47 4.60
N SER A 20 2.72 -7.45 3.72
CA SER A 20 3.48 -7.55 2.47
C SER A 20 2.94 -6.57 1.43
N TYR A 21 3.81 -5.95 0.65
CA TYR A 21 3.41 -4.98 -0.36
C TYR A 21 4.06 -5.23 -1.71
N TRP A 22 3.36 -4.82 -2.77
CA TRP A 22 3.87 -4.69 -4.13
C TRP A 22 3.44 -3.34 -4.69
N ILE A 23 4.41 -2.55 -5.15
CA ILE A 23 4.20 -1.20 -5.66
C ILE A 23 4.77 -1.07 -7.06
N LYS A 24 4.00 -0.43 -7.94
CA LYS A 24 4.52 0.13 -9.19
C LYS A 24 4.44 1.65 -9.12
N HIS A 25 5.58 2.32 -8.98
CA HIS A 25 5.67 3.78 -8.92
C HIS A 25 6.56 4.32 -10.05
N TYR A 26 6.42 5.59 -10.43
CA TYR A 26 7.23 6.24 -11.46
C TYR A 26 7.99 7.45 -10.91
N ASP A 27 8.86 8.04 -11.73
CA ASP A 27 9.66 9.20 -11.30
C ASP A 27 8.83 10.48 -11.19
N LYS A 28 7.73 10.57 -11.96
CA LYS A 28 6.81 11.71 -11.97
C LYS A 28 5.40 11.29 -11.51
N PRO A 29 4.66 12.19 -10.82
CA PRO A 29 3.27 11.97 -10.44
C PRO A 29 2.34 11.87 -11.66
N SER A 30 1.14 11.32 -11.46
CA SER A 30 0.10 11.17 -12.49
C SER A 30 -1.29 11.37 -11.89
N GLU A 31 -2.04 12.36 -12.34
CA GLU A 31 -3.44 12.59 -11.94
C GLU A 31 -4.39 11.47 -12.38
N GLU A 32 -4.07 10.81 -13.50
CA GLU A 32 -4.92 9.76 -14.08
C GLU A 32 -4.73 8.40 -13.39
N TYR A 33 -3.49 8.07 -13.01
CA TYR A 33 -3.14 6.74 -12.53
C TYR A 33 -2.52 6.70 -11.15
N GLY A 34 -2.07 7.85 -10.63
CA GLY A 34 -1.44 7.95 -9.34
C GLY A 34 -2.45 7.91 -8.21
N ILE A 35 -2.14 7.18 -7.13
CA ILE A 35 -2.91 7.29 -5.89
C ILE A 35 -2.84 8.74 -5.41
N SER A 36 -4.00 9.40 -5.35
CA SER A 36 -4.13 10.83 -5.03
C SER A 36 -3.26 11.74 -5.93
N GLY A 37 -3.14 11.39 -7.21
CA GLY A 37 -2.31 12.12 -8.18
C GLY A 37 -0.81 11.88 -8.03
N GLY A 38 -0.38 11.00 -7.12
CA GLY A 38 1.04 10.76 -6.82
C GLY A 38 1.77 9.86 -7.82
N ARG A 39 2.95 9.37 -7.42
CA ARG A 39 3.83 8.54 -8.25
C ARG A 39 3.44 7.06 -8.31
N ILE A 40 2.72 6.56 -7.31
CA ILE A 40 2.31 5.16 -7.20
C ILE A 40 1.11 4.90 -8.11
N SER A 41 1.31 4.07 -9.13
CA SER A 41 0.26 3.69 -10.09
C SER A 41 -0.45 2.37 -9.77
N LYS A 42 0.19 1.51 -8.98
CA LYS A 42 -0.38 0.25 -8.48
C LYS A 42 0.16 -0.02 -7.09
N LEU A 43 -0.69 -0.49 -6.18
CA LEU A 43 -0.30 -0.90 -4.84
C LEU A 43 -1.20 -2.04 -4.37
N MET A 44 -0.59 -3.16 -3.97
CA MET A 44 -1.29 -4.28 -3.34
C MET A 44 -0.72 -4.51 -1.95
N LEU A 45 -1.59 -4.62 -0.95
CA LEU A 45 -1.23 -5.04 0.41
C LEU A 45 -1.81 -6.42 0.70
N LYS A 46 -0.99 -7.28 1.28
CA LYS A 46 -1.41 -8.57 1.82
C LYS A 46 -1.06 -8.70 3.29
N GLN A 47 -2.02 -9.21 4.05
CA GLN A 47 -1.86 -9.58 5.45
C GLN A 47 -2.44 -10.99 5.63
N ASP A 48 -1.69 -11.87 6.29
CA ASP A 48 -2.09 -13.27 6.52
C ASP A 48 -2.53 -14.00 5.22
N GLY A 49 -1.83 -13.72 4.12
CA GLY A 49 -2.11 -14.30 2.80
C GLY A 49 -3.30 -13.70 2.05
N ARG A 50 -4.07 -12.80 2.66
CA ARG A 50 -5.26 -12.16 2.07
C ARG A 50 -4.93 -10.77 1.55
N VAL A 51 -5.53 -10.39 0.43
CA VAL A 51 -5.48 -9.00 -0.06
C VAL A 51 -6.34 -8.16 0.87
N VAL A 52 -5.72 -7.15 1.50
CA VAL A 52 -6.39 -6.25 2.45
C VAL A 52 -6.47 -4.81 1.95
N TYR A 53 -5.86 -4.54 0.79
CA TYR A 53 -5.99 -3.31 0.01
C TYR A 53 -5.43 -3.57 -1.38
N ASN A 54 -6.09 -3.06 -2.43
CA ASN A 54 -5.58 -3.12 -3.78
C ASN A 54 -6.00 -1.89 -4.58
N TYR A 55 -5.01 -1.26 -5.19
CA TYR A 55 -5.18 -0.19 -6.15
C TYR A 55 -4.46 -0.58 -7.44
N ASP A 56 -5.19 -0.72 -8.55
CA ASP A 56 -4.65 -0.90 -9.90
C ASP A 56 -5.17 0.22 -10.80
N ARG A 57 -4.69 1.45 -10.56
CA ARG A 57 -5.11 2.69 -11.26
C ARG A 57 -6.58 3.01 -11.06
N GLY A 58 -7.04 2.72 -9.86
CA GLY A 58 -8.42 2.65 -9.43
C GLY A 58 -8.43 1.75 -8.19
N GLU A 59 -9.29 2.05 -7.23
CA GLU A 59 -9.42 1.21 -6.05
C GLU A 59 -10.22 -0.05 -6.40
N ASP A 60 -9.56 -1.21 -6.35
CA ASP A 60 -10.21 -2.51 -6.59
C ASP A 60 -10.70 -3.13 -5.28
N VAL A 61 -9.95 -2.91 -4.20
CA VAL A 61 -10.24 -3.42 -2.86
C VAL A 61 -9.95 -2.30 -1.87
N GLU A 62 -10.99 -1.81 -1.21
CA GLU A 62 -10.92 -0.86 -0.11
C GLU A 62 -10.10 -1.41 1.06
N LEU A 63 -9.61 -0.53 1.92
CA LEU A 63 -8.87 -0.91 3.13
C LEU A 63 -9.70 -1.82 4.05
N GLN A 64 -9.16 -3.00 4.34
CA GLN A 64 -9.86 -4.02 5.16
C GLN A 64 -9.38 -4.08 6.61
N THR A 65 -8.23 -3.46 6.95
CA THR A 65 -7.64 -3.53 8.29
C THR A 65 -6.95 -2.23 8.71
N PRO A 66 -6.90 -1.88 10.01
CA PRO A 66 -6.12 -0.75 10.51
C PRO A 66 -4.62 -0.88 10.25
N GLU A 67 -4.09 -2.10 10.20
CA GLU A 67 -2.70 -2.38 9.87
C GLU A 67 -2.39 -2.05 8.40
N ALA A 68 -3.31 -2.36 7.49
CA ALA A 68 -3.20 -1.96 6.09
C ALA A 68 -3.23 -0.44 5.92
N GLU A 69 -4.05 0.28 6.68
CA GLU A 69 -4.09 1.75 6.67
C GLU A 69 -2.74 2.35 7.07
N LYS A 70 -2.15 1.85 8.17
CA LYS A 70 -0.82 2.27 8.63
C LYS A 70 0.26 1.97 7.58
N ALA A 71 0.22 0.77 6.99
CA ALA A 71 1.16 0.38 5.94
C ALA A 71 1.02 1.25 4.69
N LEU A 72 -0.22 1.55 4.26
CA LEU A 72 -0.50 2.44 3.15
C LEU A 72 0.06 3.83 3.41
N ALA A 73 -0.18 4.41 4.60
CA ALA A 73 0.34 5.73 4.96
C ALA A 73 1.88 5.81 4.87
N ILE A 74 2.58 4.78 5.35
CA ILE A 74 4.04 4.68 5.24
C ILE A 74 4.46 4.62 3.77
N LEU A 75 3.82 3.77 2.96
CA LEU A 75 4.18 3.61 1.55
C LEU A 75 3.90 4.86 0.72
N LEU A 76 2.84 5.60 1.04
CA LEU A 76 2.55 6.89 0.42
C LEU A 76 3.60 7.93 0.78
N HIS A 77 4.08 7.96 2.03
CA HIS A 77 5.18 8.85 2.42
C HIS A 77 6.49 8.54 1.67
N GLU A 78 6.81 7.26 1.48
CA GLU A 78 8.09 6.84 0.88
C GLU A 78 8.10 6.91 -0.66
N TYR A 79 7.00 6.52 -1.31
CA TYR A 79 7.01 6.24 -2.75
C TYR A 79 6.11 7.15 -3.59
N ASN A 80 5.21 7.91 -2.97
CA ASN A 80 4.36 8.88 -3.65
C ASN A 80 5.07 10.22 -3.77
#